data_AF-A0A3P7L7A1-F1
#
_entry.id   AF-A0A3P7L7A1-F1
#
_cell.length_a   1.000
_cell.length_b   1.000
_cell.length_c   1.000
_cell.angle_alpha   90.00
_cell.angle_beta   90.00
_cell.angle_gamma   90.00
#
_symmetry.space_group_name_H-M   'P 1'
#
loop_
_entity.id
_entity.type
_entity.pdbx_description
1 polymer ?
#
loop_
_entity_poly.entity_id
_entity_poly.type
_entity_poly.pdbx_seq_one_letter_code
_entity_poly.pdbx_strand_id
1 'polypeptide(L)'
;MVICIVNLDVNIFKDVARVESKTWMVTPDKYQTVAHTPEGVEPIMGHWMSPDTLSTELDSRFPGCMAGRIMYVIPFSMGPVGGALSKIGVQVNLSIMAIGAYVGDLGKKCFALRIASNIAKDEGWMAEHMLIMGVTRPNGKSVSSITGRVILSEC
;
A
#
# COMPACT_ATOMS: atom_id res chain seq x y z
N MET A 1 8.35 12.15 1.95
CA MET A 1 7.57 11.11 2.65
C MET A 1 6.28 10.92 1.87
N VAL A 2 6.11 9.79 1.20
CA VAL A 2 4.88 9.47 0.46
C VAL A 2 3.89 8.87 1.45
N ILE A 3 2.86 9.63 1.82
CA ILE A 3 1.74 9.06 2.59
C ILE A 3 0.73 8.55 1.57
N CYS A 4 0.49 7.23 1.57
CA CYS A 4 -0.59 6.63 0.79
C CYS A 4 -1.78 6.42 1.72
N ILE A 5 -2.89 7.08 1.42
CA ILE A 5 -4.13 6.91 2.15
C ILE A 5 -5.05 6.07 1.30
N VAL A 6 -5.35 4.88 1.81
CA VAL A 6 -6.39 4.03 1.26
C VAL A 6 -7.59 4.13 2.18
N ASN A 7 -8.66 4.67 1.59
CA ASN A 7 -10.02 4.67 2.07
C ASN A 7 -10.25 5.23 3.49
N LEU A 8 -10.78 6.45 3.55
CA LEU A 8 -11.21 7.12 4.78
C LEU A 8 -12.71 6.96 5.06
N ASP A 9 -13.39 6.01 4.41
CA ASP A 9 -14.81 5.77 4.66
C ASP A 9 -14.98 4.87 5.90
N VAL A 10 -15.63 5.39 6.94
CA VAL A 10 -15.86 4.70 8.22
C VAL A 10 -16.98 3.62 8.11
N ASN A 11 -17.43 3.28 6.90
CA ASN A 11 -18.60 2.42 6.68
C ASN A 11 -18.21 1.01 6.20
N ILE A 12 -17.97 0.13 7.17
CA ILE A 12 -17.46 -1.24 6.98
C ILE A 12 -18.28 -2.12 6.01
N PHE A 13 -19.57 -1.83 5.80
CA PHE A 13 -20.44 -2.66 4.96
C PHE A 13 -20.40 -2.33 3.46
N LYS A 14 -19.93 -1.13 3.10
CA LYS A 14 -19.75 -0.74 1.69
C LYS A 14 -18.33 -0.95 1.18
N ASP A 15 -17.42 -1.34 2.06
CA ASP A 15 -15.98 -1.25 1.83
C ASP A 15 -15.32 -2.62 1.63
N VAL A 16 -15.75 -3.30 0.55
CA VAL A 16 -15.35 -4.68 0.22
C VAL A 16 -14.27 -4.72 -0.87
N ALA A 17 -14.06 -3.61 -1.59
CA ALA A 17 -13.12 -3.53 -2.70
C ALA A 17 -12.31 -2.23 -2.64
N ARG A 18 -11.07 -2.29 -3.14
CA ARG A 18 -10.21 -1.10 -3.28
C ARG A 18 -10.89 -0.09 -4.20
N VAL A 19 -11.03 1.13 -3.71
CA VAL A 19 -11.55 2.26 -4.47
C VAL A 19 -10.38 3.14 -4.90
N GLU A 20 -9.87 2.93 -6.13
CA GLU A 20 -8.76 3.71 -6.68
C GLU A 20 -9.05 5.21 -6.68
N SER A 21 -10.31 5.60 -6.90
CA SER A 21 -10.71 7.01 -6.89
C SER A 21 -10.55 7.70 -5.54
N LYS A 22 -10.47 6.93 -4.46
CA LYS A 22 -10.25 7.40 -3.08
C LYS A 22 -8.85 7.10 -2.58
N THR A 23 -7.94 6.71 -3.45
CA THR A 23 -6.55 6.44 -3.09
C THR A 23 -5.65 7.59 -3.54
N TRP A 24 -5.01 8.23 -2.56
CA TRP A 24 -4.21 9.43 -2.78
C TRP A 24 -2.76 9.20 -2.36
N MET A 25 -1.86 9.83 -3.09
CA MET A 25 -0.44 9.92 -2.78
C MET A 25 -0.10 11.37 -2.42
N VAL A 26 0.54 11.55 -1.28
CA VAL A 26 0.84 12.88 -0.73
C VAL A 26 2.33 13.12 -0.76
N THR A 27 2.75 14.11 -1.55
CA THR A 27 4.14 14.56 -1.68
C THR A 27 4.19 16.10 -1.74
N PRO A 28 5.30 16.73 -1.31
CA PRO A 28 5.45 18.19 -1.38
C PRO A 28 5.28 18.72 -2.81
N ASP A 29 5.84 18.01 -3.78
CA ASP A 29 5.71 18.31 -5.20
C ASP A 29 4.84 17.26 -5.90
N LYS A 30 3.90 17.72 -6.73
CA LYS A 30 2.95 16.89 -7.50
C LYS A 30 3.66 15.95 -8.45
N TYR A 31 4.70 16.43 -9.13
CA TYR A 31 5.35 15.69 -10.21
C TYR A 31 6.32 14.60 -9.73
N GLN A 32 6.53 14.51 -8.41
CA GLN A 32 7.19 13.35 -7.80
C GLN A 32 6.31 12.09 -7.83
N THR A 33 5.00 12.29 -8.00
CA THR A 33 3.99 11.26 -7.80
C THR A 33 3.23 10.95 -9.07
N VAL A 34 2.78 11.99 -9.79
CA VAL A 34 2.00 11.84 -11.02
C VAL A 34 2.77 12.41 -12.21
N ALA A 35 2.64 11.75 -13.36
CA ALA A 35 3.22 12.24 -14.60
C ALA A 35 2.51 13.53 -15.06
N HIS A 36 3.21 14.32 -15.89
CA HIS A 36 2.58 15.46 -16.58
C HIS A 36 1.49 14.95 -17.52
N THR A 37 0.23 15.28 -17.21
CA THR A 37 -0.91 15.05 -18.10
C THR A 37 -1.29 16.36 -18.80
N PRO A 38 -1.87 16.29 -20.01
CA PRO A 38 -2.50 17.44 -20.64
C PRO A 38 -3.60 18.04 -19.74
N GLU A 39 -3.85 19.33 -19.88
CA GLU A 39 -4.87 20.03 -19.11
C GLU A 39 -6.25 19.40 -19.33
N GLY A 40 -6.96 19.10 -18.24
CA GLY A 40 -8.27 18.42 -18.28
C GLY A 40 -8.23 16.89 -18.35
N VAL A 41 -7.04 16.26 -18.40
CA VAL A 41 -6.91 14.79 -18.38
C VAL A 41 -6.49 14.30 -17.00
N GLU A 42 -7.33 13.47 -16.39
CA GLU A 42 -7.03 12.83 -15.12
C GLU A 42 -5.91 11.79 -15.24
N PRO A 43 -4.93 11.76 -14.32
CA PRO A 43 -3.85 10.80 -14.35
C PRO A 43 -4.33 9.37 -14.07
N ILE A 44 -4.03 8.45 -14.97
CA ILE A 44 -4.36 7.01 -14.82
C ILE A 44 -3.48 6.34 -13.75
N MET A 45 -2.28 6.88 -13.51
CA MET A 45 -1.25 6.28 -12.65
C MET A 45 -1.48 6.52 -11.13
N GLY A 46 -2.46 7.35 -10.77
CA GLY A 46 -2.80 7.64 -9.38
C GLY A 46 -3.15 9.10 -9.13
N HIS A 47 -3.70 9.38 -7.96
CA HIS A 47 -4.12 10.73 -7.57
C HIS A 47 -3.12 11.36 -6.60
N TRP A 48 -2.90 12.67 -6.75
CA TRP A 48 -2.03 13.44 -5.86
C TRP A 48 -2.83 14.44 -5.02
N MET A 49 -2.44 14.61 -3.76
CA MET A 49 -2.99 15.59 -2.83
C MET A 49 -1.84 16.33 -2.12
N SER A 50 -2.00 17.64 -1.87
CA SER A 50 -1.01 18.41 -1.13
C SER A 50 -1.02 18.06 0.38
N PRO A 51 0.11 18.25 1.09
CA PRO A 51 0.18 18.04 2.53
C PRO A 51 -0.81 18.89 3.33
N ASP A 52 -1.10 20.11 2.88
CA ASP A 52 -2.02 21.04 3.57
C ASP A 52 -3.47 20.57 3.48
N THR A 53 -3.89 20.12 2.28
CA THR A 53 -5.21 19.54 2.08
C THR A 53 -5.35 18.25 2.89
N LEU A 54 -4.29 17.45 2.94
CA LEU A 54 -4.26 16.27 3.79
C LEU A 54 -4.52 16.61 5.25
N SER A 55 -3.81 17.59 5.82
CA SER A 55 -3.99 17.98 7.23
C SER A 55 -5.46 18.33 7.52
N THR A 56 -6.08 19.09 6.62
CA THR A 56 -7.49 19.50 6.75
C THR A 56 -8.45 18.29 6.73
N GLU A 57 -8.21 17.32 5.85
CA GLU A 57 -8.99 16.08 5.79
C GLU A 57 -8.75 15.18 7.02
N LEU A 58 -7.53 15.16 7.57
CA LEU A 58 -7.23 14.43 8.80
C LEU A 58 -7.96 15.05 10.00
N ASP A 59 -7.85 16.37 10.16
CA ASP A 59 -8.44 17.10 11.28
C ASP A 59 -9.97 17.07 11.25
N SER A 60 -10.60 16.94 10.09
CA SER A 60 -12.06 16.81 9.99
C SER A 60 -12.58 15.41 10.31
N ARG A 61 -11.77 14.35 10.15
CA ARG A 61 -12.22 12.95 10.22
C ARG A 61 -11.72 12.16 11.43
N PHE A 62 -10.51 12.43 11.89
CA PHE A 62 -9.86 11.65 12.96
C PHE A 62 -10.30 12.02 14.39
N PRO A 63 -10.67 13.28 14.71
CA PRO A 63 -11.08 13.60 16.07
C PRO A 63 -12.32 12.80 16.51
N GLY A 64 -12.16 12.01 17.58
CA GLY A 64 -13.26 11.23 18.15
C GLY A 64 -13.67 9.99 17.35
N CYS A 65 -13.01 9.67 16.23
CA CYS A 65 -13.36 8.48 15.42
C CYS A 65 -13.17 7.16 16.20
N MET A 66 -12.34 7.21 17.25
CA MET A 66 -12.01 6.11 18.15
C MET A 66 -12.70 6.21 19.52
N ALA A 67 -13.53 7.22 19.76
CA ALA A 67 -14.15 7.43 21.07
C ALA A 67 -15.07 6.23 21.43
N GLY A 68 -14.83 5.65 22.60
CA GLY A 68 -15.60 4.50 23.09
C GLY A 68 -15.29 3.16 22.40
N ARG A 69 -14.20 3.06 21.63
CA ARG A 69 -13.75 1.81 20.98
C ARG A 69 -12.34 1.46 21.43
N ILE A 70 -12.03 0.16 21.43
CA ILE A 70 -10.67 -0.33 21.73
C ILE A 70 -9.79 -0.09 20.50
N MET A 71 -8.63 0.52 20.72
CA MET A 71 -7.59 0.68 19.72
C MET A 71 -6.66 -0.53 19.76
N TYR A 72 -6.53 -1.22 18.62
CA TYR A 72 -5.62 -2.33 18.44
C TYR A 72 -4.34 -1.85 17.76
N VAL A 73 -3.19 -2.19 18.35
CA VAL A 73 -1.87 -1.93 17.77
C VAL A 73 -1.31 -3.25 17.26
N ILE A 74 -1.02 -3.31 15.97
CA ILE A 74 -0.65 -4.54 15.26
C ILE A 74 0.75 -4.35 14.68
N PRO A 75 1.80 -4.89 15.31
CA PRO A 75 3.12 -4.94 14.70
C PRO A 75 3.12 -5.98 13.57
N PHE A 76 3.66 -5.64 12.41
CA PHE A 76 3.82 -6.55 11.28
C PHE A 76 5.19 -6.41 10.63
N SER A 77 5.67 -7.51 10.04
CA SER A 77 6.93 -7.57 9.28
C SER A 77 6.62 -7.89 7.82
N MET A 78 7.16 -7.08 6.92
CA MET A 78 7.15 -7.33 5.49
C MET A 78 8.39 -8.14 5.12
N GLY A 79 8.19 -9.44 4.93
CA GLY A 79 9.28 -10.40 4.72
C GLY A 79 9.72 -11.08 6.02
N PRO A 80 10.64 -12.06 5.91
CA PRO A 80 11.16 -12.79 7.07
C PRO A 80 11.72 -11.84 8.13
N VAL A 81 11.30 -12.03 9.38
CA VAL A 81 11.77 -11.19 10.50
C VAL A 81 13.28 -11.27 10.61
N GLY A 82 13.96 -10.13 10.57
CA GLY A 82 15.42 -10.05 10.58
C GLY A 82 16.10 -10.25 9.22
N GLY A 83 15.33 -10.41 8.14
CA GLY A 83 15.87 -10.41 6.79
C GLY A 83 16.43 -9.03 6.38
N ALA A 84 17.48 -9.01 5.56
CA ALA A 84 18.13 -7.76 5.14
C ALA A 84 17.21 -6.78 4.37
N LEU A 85 16.19 -7.30 3.70
CA LEU A 85 15.18 -6.52 2.98
C LEU A 85 13.87 -6.38 3.76
N SER A 86 13.81 -6.90 5.00
CA SER A 86 12.59 -6.84 5.80
C SER A 86 12.33 -5.41 6.29
N LYS A 87 11.06 -5.00 6.27
CA LYS A 87 10.62 -3.70 6.78
C LYS A 87 9.53 -3.93 7.81
N ILE A 88 9.66 -3.29 8.97
CA ILE A 88 8.71 -3.39 10.08
C ILE A 88 7.72 -2.24 9.99
N GLY A 89 6.43 -2.55 10.19
CA GLY A 89 5.35 -1.59 10.25
C GLY A 89 4.50 -1.80 11.50
N VAL A 90 3.81 -0.73 11.90
CA VAL A 90 2.81 -0.77 12.97
C VAL A 90 1.50 -0.24 12.40
N GLN A 91 0.46 -1.05 12.47
CA GLN A 91 -0.89 -0.66 12.05
C GLN A 91 -1.77 -0.46 13.27
N VAL A 92 -2.50 0.65 13.29
CA VAL A 92 -3.49 0.97 14.33
C VAL A 92 -4.88 0.80 13.74
N ASN A 93 -5.71 -0.03 14.37
CA ASN A 93 -7.07 -0.33 13.92
C ASN A 93 -8.09 -0.30 15.06
N LEU A 94 -9.34 -0.03 14.71
CA LEU A 94 -10.48 0.05 15.64
C LEU A 94 -11.30 -1.23 15.79
N SER A 95 -11.07 -2.23 14.95
CA SER A 95 -11.85 -3.47 14.96
C SER A 95 -10.97 -4.68 14.71
N ILE A 96 -11.26 -5.76 15.44
CA ILE A 96 -10.56 -7.04 15.31
C ILE A 96 -10.88 -7.74 13.96
N MET A 97 -12.09 -7.53 13.42
CA MET A 97 -12.49 -8.06 12.12
C MET A 97 -11.70 -7.42 10.96
N ALA A 98 -11.31 -6.14 11.09
CA ALA A 98 -10.48 -5.46 10.10
C ALA A 98 -9.05 -5.99 10.05
N ILE A 99 -8.58 -6.71 11.07
CA ILE A 99 -7.23 -7.29 11.09
C ILE A 99 -7.07 -8.34 9.98
N GLY A 100 -8.11 -9.11 9.66
CA GLY A 100 -8.04 -10.09 8.57
C GLY A 100 -8.13 -9.47 7.18
N ALA A 101 -9.05 -8.51 7.00
CA ALA A 101 -9.36 -7.92 5.69
C ALA A 101 -8.42 -6.76 5.31
N TYR A 102 -8.14 -5.83 6.24
CA TYR A 102 -7.39 -4.60 5.97
C TYR A 102 -5.88 -4.74 6.14
N VAL A 103 -5.39 -5.75 6.87
CA VAL A 103 -3.96 -6.12 6.78
C VAL A 103 -3.63 -6.56 5.34
N GLY A 104 -4.64 -7.05 4.60
CA GLY A 104 -4.56 -7.25 3.16
C GLY A 104 -4.38 -5.96 2.36
N ASP A 105 -5.22 -4.94 2.56
CA ASP A 105 -5.22 -3.77 1.69
C ASP A 105 -4.10 -2.75 2.06
N LEU A 106 -3.95 -2.46 3.35
CA LEU A 106 -2.96 -1.50 3.84
C LEU A 106 -1.53 -2.08 3.80
N GLY A 107 -1.37 -3.33 4.23
CA GLY A 107 -0.08 -4.01 4.24
C GLY A 107 0.40 -4.46 2.85
N LYS A 108 -0.46 -5.13 2.05
CA LYS A 108 -0.01 -5.78 0.80
C LYS A 108 0.10 -4.84 -0.39
N LYS A 109 -0.73 -3.79 -0.52
CA LYS A 109 -0.70 -2.90 -1.69
C LYS A 109 -0.19 -1.50 -1.36
N CYS A 110 -0.61 -0.90 -0.25
CA CYS A 110 -0.14 0.45 0.12
C CYS A 110 1.32 0.44 0.53
N PHE A 111 1.67 -0.43 1.47
CA PHE A 111 3.03 -0.51 1.96
C PHE A 111 3.94 -1.27 1.01
N ALA A 112 3.59 -2.51 0.64
CA ALA A 112 4.48 -3.39 -0.14
C ALA A 112 4.74 -2.95 -1.59
N LEU A 113 3.86 -2.13 -2.18
CA LEU A 113 4.05 -1.61 -3.53
C LEU A 113 4.31 -0.11 -3.48
N ARG A 114 3.36 0.73 -3.05
CA ARG A 114 3.52 2.18 -3.22
C ARG A 114 4.66 2.78 -2.38
N ILE A 115 4.66 2.49 -1.08
CA ILE A 115 5.71 3.01 -0.19
C ILE A 115 7.02 2.28 -0.46
N ALA A 116 6.98 0.95 -0.56
CA ALA A 116 8.16 0.14 -0.82
C ALA A 116 8.81 0.47 -2.16
N SER A 117 8.08 0.74 -3.25
CA SER A 117 8.70 1.12 -4.54
C SER A 117 9.43 2.46 -4.44
N ASN A 118 8.92 3.41 -3.64
CA ASN A 118 9.65 4.65 -3.40
C ASN A 118 10.90 4.42 -2.54
N ILE A 119 10.81 3.63 -1.46
CA ILE A 119 11.97 3.26 -0.64
C ILE A 119 13.00 2.51 -1.49
N ALA A 120 12.55 1.59 -2.34
CA ALA A 120 13.38 0.79 -3.23
C ALA A 120 14.13 1.64 -4.24
N LYS A 121 13.47 2.67 -4.80
CA LYS A 121 14.10 3.67 -5.67
C LYS A 121 15.24 4.40 -4.96
N ASP A 122 15.06 4.76 -3.68
CA ASP A 122 16.06 5.48 -2.90
C ASP A 122 17.20 4.56 -2.41
N GLU A 123 16.90 3.30 -2.08
CA GLU A 123 17.84 2.32 -1.52
C GLU A 123 18.49 1.38 -2.57
N GLY A 124 18.15 1.54 -3.86
CA GLY A 124 18.75 0.77 -4.96
C GLY A 124 18.26 -0.67 -5.11
N TRP A 125 17.04 -0.97 -4.68
CA TRP A 125 16.37 -2.27 -4.91
C TRP A 125 15.04 -2.09 -5.66
N MET A 126 14.26 -3.16 -5.82
CA MET A 126 12.99 -3.11 -6.55
C MET A 126 11.84 -3.73 -5.73
N ALA A 127 10.73 -3.00 -5.62
CA ALA A 127 9.46 -3.51 -5.14
C ALA A 127 8.49 -3.60 -6.31
N GLU A 128 8.12 -4.82 -6.70
CA GLU A 128 7.36 -5.10 -7.91
C GLU A 128 6.19 -6.03 -7.63
N HIS A 129 5.11 -5.87 -8.41
CA HIS A 129 3.98 -6.80 -8.39
C HIS A 129 4.33 -8.03 -9.24
N MET A 130 5.19 -8.90 -8.70
CA MET A 130 5.70 -10.10 -9.36
C MET A 130 5.47 -11.35 -8.52
N LEU A 131 5.08 -12.43 -9.19
CA LEU A 131 5.14 -13.78 -8.65
C LEU A 131 6.59 -14.27 -8.71
N ILE A 132 7.04 -14.90 -7.63
CA ILE A 132 8.31 -15.64 -7.59
C ILE A 132 7.98 -17.13 -7.56
N MET A 133 8.47 -17.89 -8.53
CA MET A 133 8.23 -19.33 -8.65
C MET A 133 9.54 -20.09 -8.81
N GLY A 134 9.71 -21.16 -8.04
CA GLY A 134 10.82 -22.10 -8.21
C GLY A 134 10.46 -23.17 -9.24
N VAL A 135 11.31 -23.36 -10.25
CA VAL A 135 11.20 -24.45 -11.23
C VAL A 135 12.31 -25.45 -10.97
N THR A 136 11.92 -26.67 -10.61
CA THR A 136 12.85 -27.79 -10.38
C THR A 136 12.92 -28.64 -11.63
N ARG A 137 14.14 -28.90 -12.12
CA ARG A 137 14.33 -29.82 -13.26
C ARG A 137 13.91 -31.24 -12.86
N PRO A 138 13.40 -32.07 -13.80
CA PRO A 138 12.95 -33.45 -13.51
C PRO A 138 14.01 -34.35 -12.88
N ASN A 139 15.29 -34.02 -13.08
CA ASN A 139 16.43 -34.74 -12.52
C ASN A 139 16.83 -34.29 -11.10
N GLY A 140 16.10 -33.35 -10.48
CA GLY A 140 16.31 -32.90 -9.11
C GLY A 140 17.58 -32.09 -8.84
N LYS A 141 18.41 -31.81 -9.86
CA LYS A 141 19.76 -31.26 -9.68
C LYS A 141 19.84 -29.74 -9.49
N SER A 142 18.78 -29.00 -9.78
CA SER A 142 18.79 -27.53 -9.68
C SER A 142 17.38 -26.96 -9.60
N VAL A 143 17.20 -25.98 -8.72
CA VAL A 143 16.02 -25.12 -8.65
C VAL A 143 16.38 -23.77 -9.28
N SER A 144 15.66 -23.38 -10.32
CA SER A 144 15.76 -22.04 -10.92
C SER A 144 14.61 -21.19 -10.42
N SER A 145 14.87 -20.00 -9.91
CA SER A 145 13.82 -19.03 -9.58
C SER A 145 13.46 -18.22 -10.83
N ILE A 146 12.17 -18.20 -11.18
CA ILE A 146 11.62 -17.35 -12.22
C ILE A 146 10.75 -16.30 -11.54
N THR A 147 10.95 -15.05 -11.92
CA THR A 147 10.06 -13.95 -11.54
C THR A 147 9.21 -13.58 -12.74
N GLY A 148 7.92 -13.32 -12.52
CA GLY A 148 6.99 -12.97 -13.59
C GLY A 148 5.81 -12.18 -13.08
N ARG A 149 5.33 -11.24 -13.89
CA ARG A 149 4.06 -10.55 -13.64
C ARG A 149 2.95 -11.32 -14.34
N VAL A 150 2.00 -11.84 -13.58
CA VAL A 150 0.77 -12.38 -14.17
C VAL A 150 -0.16 -11.20 -14.45
N ILE A 151 -0.45 -10.94 -15.73
CA ILE A 151 -1.43 -9.93 -16.13
C ILE A 151 -2.81 -10.55 -15.96
N LEU A 152 -3.33 -10.55 -14.74
CA LEU A 152 -4.74 -10.76 -14.49
C LEU A 152 -5.39 -9.39 -14.36
N SER A 153 -6.50 -9.15 -15.05
CA SER A 153 -7.28 -7.92 -14.92
C SER A 153 -7.94 -7.75 -13.54
N GLU A 154 -7.79 -8.74 -12.65
CA GLU A 154 -8.49 -8.83 -11.36
C GLU A 154 -7.58 -9.30 -10.19
N CYS A 155 -6.42 -8.66 -9.99
CA CYS A 155 -5.56 -8.89 -8.80
C CYS A 155 -5.64 -7.78 -7.74
#